data_AF-A0A955CNC4-F1
#
_entry.id   AF-A0A955CNC4-F1
#
_cell.length_a   1.000
_cell.length_b   1.000
_cell.length_c   1.000
_cell.angle_alpha   90.00
_cell.angle_beta   90.00
_cell.angle_gamma   90.00
#
_symmetry.space_group_name_H-M   'P 1'
#
loop_
_entity.id
_entity.type
_entity.pdbx_description
1 polymer ?
#
loop_
_entity_poly.entity_id
_entity_poly.type
_entity_poly.pdbx_seq_one_letter_code
_entity_poly.pdbx_strand_id
1 'polypeptide(L)' 'MSQFGMQMPGGRQQRGAGPDVYTALVFLGVVAMGVAVGMLWVAGTKVAPDGMPFNIQDADRIQLKTDN' A
#
# COMPACT_ATOMS: atom_id res chain seq x y z
N MET A 1 -6.45 -3.17 59.14
CA MET A 1 -6.63 -2.40 57.88
C MET A 1 -5.47 -2.75 56.96
N SER A 2 -5.57 -3.90 56.30
CA SER A 2 -4.55 -4.46 55.43
C SER A 2 -4.52 -3.67 54.12
N GLN A 3 -3.63 -2.66 54.06
CA GLN A 3 -3.27 -1.88 52.88
C GLN A 3 -2.41 -2.69 51.88
N PHE A 4 -2.66 -4.00 51.76
CA PHE A 4 -2.07 -4.85 50.74
C PHE A 4 -3.08 -4.98 49.60
N GLY A 5 -3.09 -3.98 48.71
CA GLY A 5 -3.98 -3.96 47.55
C GLY A 5 -4.10 -2.62 46.82
N MET A 6 -3.61 -1.53 47.41
CA MET A 6 -3.84 -0.18 46.89
C MET A 6 -2.78 0.38 45.94
N GLN A 7 -1.76 -0.39 45.59
CA GLN A 7 -0.78 0.01 44.58
C GLN A 7 -0.22 -1.26 43.91
N MET A 8 -0.71 -1.60 42.73
CA MET A 8 0.14 -2.21 41.71
C MET A 8 0.42 -1.14 40.65
N PRO A 9 1.33 -0.17 40.92
CA PRO A 9 1.77 0.80 39.94
C PRO A 9 2.74 0.05 39.01
N GLY A 10 2.25 -0.40 37.86
CA GLY A 10 3.11 -1.10 36.90
C GLY A 10 2.38 -1.82 35.77
N GLY A 11 1.10 -2.15 35.92
CA GLY A 11 0.37 -2.96 34.93
C GLY A 11 0.14 -2.30 33.56
N ARG A 12 0.38 -1.00 33.43
CA ARG A 12 0.14 -0.23 32.19
C ARG A 12 1.36 0.49 31.63
N GLN A 13 2.50 0.49 32.32
CA GLN A 13 3.65 1.31 31.90
C GLN A 13 4.61 0.59 30.93
N GLN A 14 4.52 -0.74 30.80
CA GLN A 14 5.46 -1.51 29.96
C GLN A 14 5.04 -1.71 28.49
N ARG A 15 3.81 -1.35 28.10
CA ARG A 15 3.42 -1.37 26.68
C ARG A 15 3.71 -0.01 26.07
N GLY A 16 4.96 0.22 25.71
CA GLY A 16 5.35 1.38 24.92
C GLY A 16 4.50 1.45 23.64
N ALA A 17 4.12 2.65 23.21
CA ALA A 17 3.42 2.88 21.95
C ALA A 17 4.38 2.57 20.79
N GLY A 18 4.48 1.28 20.45
CA GLY A 18 5.26 0.77 19.33
C GLY A 18 4.34 0.28 18.21
N PRO A 19 4.86 0.20 16.97
CA PRO A 19 4.12 -0.41 15.88
C PRO A 19 3.71 -1.84 16.26
N ASP A 20 2.43 -2.12 16.11
CA ASP A 20 1.83 -3.42 16.39
C ASP A 20 1.61 -4.22 15.09
N VAL A 21 1.05 -5.42 15.25
CA VAL A 21 0.76 -6.31 14.11
C VAL A 21 -0.19 -5.64 13.12
N TYR A 22 -1.17 -4.86 13.58
CA TYR A 22 -2.10 -4.16 12.70
C TYR A 22 -1.40 -3.08 11.87
N THR A 23 -0.46 -2.35 12.47
CA THR A 23 0.38 -1.38 11.79
C THR A 23 1.24 -2.06 10.71
N ALA A 24 1.81 -3.24 11.01
CA ALA A 24 2.57 -4.03 10.04
C ALA A 24 1.70 -4.53 8.87
N LEU A 25 0.48 -4.99 9.14
CA LEU A 25 -0.46 -5.43 8.11
C LEU A 25 -0.89 -4.28 7.19
N VAL A 26 -1.14 -3.09 7.75
CA VAL A 26 -1.45 -1.89 6.96
C VAL A 26 -0.28 -1.54 6.04
N PHE A 27 0.96 -1.53 6.57
CA PHE A 27 2.14 -1.27 5.76
C PHE A 27 2.29 -2.25 4.60
N LEU A 28 2.13 -3.56 4.88
CA LEU A 28 2.17 -4.58 3.84
C LEU A 28 1.09 -4.36 2.76
N GLY A 29 -0.13 -3.99 3.17
CA GLY A 29 -1.22 -3.65 2.26
C GLY A 29 -0.89 -2.47 1.34
N VAL A 30 -0.29 -1.41 1.89
CA VAL A 30 0.14 -0.24 1.11
C VAL A 30 1.25 -0.62 0.11
N VAL A 31 2.21 -1.45 0.51
CA VAL A 31 3.26 -1.93 -0.38
C VAL A 31 2.67 -2.77 -1.52
N ALA A 32 1.78 -3.72 -1.20
CA ALA A 32 1.13 -4.55 -2.21
C ALA A 32 0.30 -3.72 -3.19
N MET A 33 -0.43 -2.71 -2.70
CA MET A 33 -1.17 -1.76 -3.54
C MET A 33 -0.23 -0.99 -4.47
N GLY A 34 0.90 -0.49 -3.96
CA GLY A 34 1.91 0.21 -4.77
C GLY A 34 2.47 -0.66 -5.89
N VAL A 35 2.76 -1.93 -5.61
CA VAL A 35 3.20 -2.91 -6.62
C VAL A 35 2.12 -3.13 -7.68
N ALA A 36 0.86 -3.32 -7.28
CA ALA A 36 -0.24 -3.53 -8.20
C ALA A 36 -0.44 -2.34 -9.16
N VAL A 37 -0.39 -1.10 -8.65
CA VAL A 37 -0.46 0.12 -9.48
C VAL A 37 0.74 0.20 -10.43
N GLY A 38 1.94 -0.15 -9.97
CA GLY A 38 3.14 -0.20 -10.82
C GLY A 38 3.04 -1.22 -11.95
N MET A 39 2.50 -2.42 -11.67
CA MET A 39 2.27 -3.42 -12.71
C MET A 39 1.24 -2.95 -13.74
N LEU A 40 0.14 -2.32 -13.29
CA LEU A 40 -0.86 -1.72 -14.17
C LEU A 40 -0.25 -0.63 -15.05
N TRP A 41 0.65 0.19 -14.50
CA TRP A 41 1.38 1.21 -15.26
C TRP A 41 2.18 0.58 -16.40
N VAL A 42 2.98 -0.45 -16.13
CA VAL A 42 3.80 -1.12 -17.15
C VAL A 42 2.95 -1.77 -18.25
N ALA A 43 1.79 -2.33 -17.89
CA ALA A 43 0.86 -2.85 -18.89
C ALA A 43 0.23 -1.71 -19.70
N GLY A 44 -0.19 -0.63 -19.04
CA GLY A 44 -0.79 0.54 -19.64
C GLY A 44 0.13 1.27 -20.61
N THR A 45 1.42 1.41 -20.30
CA THR A 45 2.38 2.08 -21.21
C THR A 45 2.58 1.32 -22.52
N LYS A 46 2.38 0.01 -22.54
CA LYS A 46 2.53 -0.80 -23.76
C LYS A 46 1.34 -0.67 -24.71
N VAL A 47 0.15 -0.46 -24.17
CA VAL A 47 -1.09 -0.36 -24.95
C VAL A 47 -1.49 1.08 -25.23
N ALA A 48 -0.95 2.04 -24.48
CA ALA A 48 -1.20 3.46 -24.71
C ALA A 48 -0.62 3.91 -26.07
N PRO A 49 -1.33 4.78 -26.81
CA PRO A 49 -0.92 5.21 -28.14
C PRO A 49 0.40 6.02 -28.14
N ASP A 50 0.64 6.79 -27.07
CA ASP A 50 1.81 7.64 -26.87
C ASP A 50 2.72 7.14 -25.72
N GLY A 51 2.41 5.96 -25.18
CA GLY A 51 3.08 5.41 -24.00
C GLY A 51 2.62 6.02 -22.67
N MET A 52 1.63 6.92 -22.65
CA MET A 52 1.03 7.46 -21.43
C MET A 52 -0.20 6.61 -21.02
N PRO A 53 -0.17 5.88 -19.90
CA PRO A 53 -1.25 4.95 -19.51
C PRO A 53 -2.62 5.58 -19.27
N PHE A 54 -2.67 6.91 -19.09
CA PHE A 54 -3.91 7.65 -18.89
C PHE A 54 -4.62 8.00 -20.19
N ASN A 55 -3.94 7.88 -21.33
CA ASN A 55 -4.54 8.15 -22.64
C ASN A 55 -5.25 6.90 -23.16
N ILE A 56 -6.51 7.08 -23.52
CA ILE A 56 -7.38 6.01 -24.00
C ILE A 56 -7.15 5.81 -25.49
N GLN A 57 -7.12 4.54 -25.93
CA GLN A 57 -7.15 4.22 -27.36
C GLN A 57 -8.56 4.45 -27.93
N ASP A 58 -8.66 5.18 -29.02
CA ASP A 58 -9.90 5.27 -29.79
C ASP A 58 -10.22 3.90 -30.41
N ALA A 59 -11.47 3.46 -30.25
CA ALA A 59 -11.93 2.13 -30.68
C ALA A 59 -11.71 1.89 -32.19
N ASP A 60 -11.81 2.94 -33.01
CA ASP A 60 -11.66 2.87 -34.47
C ASP A 60 -10.24 3.23 -34.96
N ARG A 61 -9.30 3.53 -34.05
CA ARG A 61 -7.95 3.97 -34.41
C ARG A 61 -6.89 3.46 -33.42
N ILE A 62 -6.70 2.14 -33.43
CA ILE A 62 -5.68 1.47 -32.62
C ILE A 62 -4.28 1.90 -33.10
N GLN A 63 -3.51 2.51 -32.20
CA GLN A 63 -2.11 2.86 -32.42
C GLN A 63 -1.28 2.11 -31.38
N LEU A 64 -0.39 1.24 -31.85
CA LEU A 64 0.54 0.50 -31.00
C LEU A 64 1.95 1.03 -31.27
N LYS A 65 2.69 1.30 -30.19
CA LYS A 65 4.10 1.61 -30.31
C LYS A 65 4.86 0.33 -30.70
N THR A 66 5.24 0.21 -31.96
CA THR A 66 6.11 -0.86 -32.46
C THR A 66 7.56 -0.41 -32.33
N ASP A 67 8.31 -1.03 -31.43
CA ASP A 67 9.77 -0.85 -31.40
C ASP A 67 10.37 -1.58 -32.62
N ASN A 68 11.07 -0.84 -33.49
CA ASN A 68 12.00 -1.40 -34.46
C ASN A 68 13.36 -1.66 -33.80
#